data_AF-A0A0H2V517-F1
#
_entry.id   AF-A0A0H2V517-F1
#
_cell.length_a   1.000
_cell.length_b   1.000
_cell.length_c   1.000
_cell.angle_alpha   90.00
_cell.angle_beta   90.00
_cell.angle_gamma   90.00
#
_symmetry.space_group_name_H-M   'P 1'
#
loop_
_entity.id
_entity.type
_entity.pdbx_description
1 polymer ?
#
loop_
_entity_poly.entity_id
_entity_poly.type
_entity_poly.pdbx_seq_one_letter_code
_entity_poly.pdbx_strand_id
1 'polypeptide(L)' 'MNYITSFTGMTDKWFYKLISEGHFPKPIKLGRSSRWYKREVEQWK' A
#
# COMPACT_ATOMS: atom_id res chain seq x y z
N MET A 1 0.58 -1.10 6.55
CA MET A 1 1.21 -2.03 5.63
C MET A 1 0.74 -3.47 5.85
N ASN A 2 0.65 -3.95 7.10
CA ASN A 2 0.28 -5.34 7.46
C ASN A 2 -0.87 -5.96 6.65
N TYR A 3 -2.00 -5.27 6.50
CA TYR A 3 -3.13 -5.80 5.70
C TYR A 3 -2.74 -6.05 4.25
N ILE A 4 -2.02 -5.13 3.61
CA ILE A 4 -1.64 -5.19 2.20
C ILE A 4 -0.68 -6.37 1.97
N THR A 5 0.32 -6.53 2.84
CA THR A 5 1.29 -7.63 2.75
C THR A 5 0.64 -8.99 3.00
N SER A 6 -0.29 -9.08 3.96
CA SER A 6 -1.05 -10.31 4.19
C SER A 6 -2.04 -10.62 3.07
N PHE A 7 -2.67 -9.61 2.48
CA PHE A 7 -3.65 -9.77 1.39
C PHE A 7 -2.99 -10.21 0.08
N THR A 8 -1.81 -9.68 -0.23
CA THR A 8 -1.10 -9.95 -1.50
C THR A 8 -0.04 -11.05 -1.40
N GLY A 9 0.36 -11.44 -0.19
CA GLY A 9 1.50 -12.36 0.03
C GLY A 9 2.86 -11.74 -0.28
N MET A 10 2.92 -10.44 -0.60
CA MET A 10 4.14 -9.72 -0.96
C MET A 10 4.74 -8.99 0.24
N THR A 11 6.02 -8.63 0.14
CA THR A 11 6.73 -7.88 1.19
C THR A 11 6.48 -6.38 1.11
N ASP A 12 6.58 -5.71 2.25
CA ASP A 12 6.50 -4.25 2.36
C ASP A 12 7.53 -3.52 1.48
N LYS A 13 8.76 -4.05 1.38
CA LYS A 13 9.83 -3.52 0.53
C LYS A 13 9.41 -3.45 -0.93
N TRP A 14 8.69 -4.45 -1.43
CA TRP A 14 8.19 -4.45 -2.80
C TRP A 14 7.14 -3.35 -3.02
N PHE A 15 6.23 -3.15 -2.05
CA PHE A 15 5.27 -2.05 -2.12
C PHE A 15 5.92 -0.68 -2.04
N TYR A 16 6.93 -0.49 -1.19
CA TYR A 16 7.65 0.80 -1.16
C TYR A 16 8.31 1.13 -2.50
N LYS A 17 8.82 0.13 -3.23
CA LYS A 17 9.30 0.31 -4.60
C LYS A 17 8.17 0.78 -5.52
N LEU A 18 7.03 0.09 -5.54
CA LEU A 18 5.89 0.48 -6.37
C LEU A 18 5.31 1.86 -6.03
N ILE A 19 5.30 2.22 -4.75
CA ILE A 19 4.88 3.56 -4.30
C ILE A 19 5.84 4.62 -4.85
N SER A 20 7.16 4.34 -4.84
CA SER A 20 8.16 5.26 -5.41
C SER A 20 8.06 5.39 -6.92
N GLU A 21 7.68 4.31 -7.61
CA GLU A 21 7.46 4.28 -9.07
C GLU A 21 6.07 4.81 -9.47
N GLY A 22 5.18 5.11 -8.50
CA GLY A 22 3.83 5.60 -8.75
C GLY A 22 2.84 4.54 -9.24
N HIS A 23 3.23 3.26 -9.17
CA HIS A 23 2.40 2.11 -9.58
C HIS A 23 1.43 1.62 -8.49
N PHE A 24 1.58 2.08 -7.24
CA PHE A 24 0.68 1.74 -6.13
C PHE A 24 -0.04 3.00 -5.61
N PRO A 25 -1.28 2.88 -5.09
CA PRO A 25 -1.99 4.02 -4.52
C PRO A 25 -1.16 4.75 -3.46
N LYS A 26 -1.20 6.08 -3.50
CA LYS A 26 -0.46 6.91 -2.55
C LYS A 26 -1.03 6.73 -1.14
N PRO A 27 -0.19 6.67 -0.10
CA PRO A 27 -0.68 6.64 1.27
C PRO A 27 -1.37 7.94 1.66
N ILE A 28 -2.41 7.79 2.47
CA ILE A 28 -3.06 8.84 3.23
C ILE A 28 -2.30 9.00 4.55
N LYS A 29 -1.92 10.23 4.88
CA LYS A 29 -1.25 10.55 6.13
C LYS A 29 -2.27 10.79 7.24
N LEU A 30 -2.26 9.92 8.24
CA LEU A 30 -2.99 10.11 9.50
C LEU A 30 -1.96 10.31 10.62
N GLY A 31 -1.57 11.57 10.81
CA GLY A 31 -0.43 11.93 11.64
C GLY A 31 0.86 11.33 11.10
N ARG A 32 1.60 10.62 11.97
CA ARG A 32 2.83 9.90 11.58
C ARG A 32 2.55 8.59 10.83
N SER A 33 1.31 8.13 10.81
CA SER A 33 0.93 6.87 10.18
C SER A 33 0.57 7.05 8.71
N SER A 34 1.10 6.17 7.86
CA SER A 34 0.68 6.03 6.46
C SER A 34 -0.39 4.93 6.36
N ARG A 35 -1.53 5.25 5.76
CA ARG A 35 -2.69 4.35 5.62
C ARG A 35 -3.21 4.37 4.18
N TRP A 36 -4.04 3.39 3.83
CA TRP A 36 -4.65 3.27 2.50
C TRP A 36 -6.12 2.90 2.65
N TYR A 37 -6.96 3.33 1.73
CA TYR A 37 -8.32 2.83 1.67
C TYR A 37 -8.30 1.37 1.23
N LYS A 38 -8.98 0.51 2.01
CA LYS A 38 -9.10 -0.92 1.70
C LYS A 38 -9.60 -1.15 0.27
N ARG A 39 -10.62 -0.39 -0.16
CA ARG A 39 -11.17 -0.46 -1.52
C ARG A 39 -10.14 -0.16 -2.60
N GLU A 40 -9.27 0.82 -2.42
CA GLU A 40 -8.23 1.13 -3.41
C GLU A 40 -7.21 -0.01 -3.53
N VAL A 41 -6.83 -0.60 -2.40
CA VAL A 41 -5.92 -1.76 -2.38
C VAL A 41 -6.56 -2.99 -3.03
N GLU A 42 -7.84 -3.24 -2.78
CA GLU A 42 -8.57 -4.38 -3.37
C GLU A 42 -8.87 -4.19 -4.87
N GLN A 43 -9.03 -2.95 -5.33
CA GLN A 43 -9.27 -2.61 -6.73
C GLN A 43 -7.99 -2.43 -7.54
N TRP A 44 -6.84 -2.35 -6.86
CA TRP A 44 -5.53 -2.28 -7.48
C TRP A 44 -5.18 -3.65 -8.08
N LYS A 45 -5.21 -3.71 -9.42
CA LYS A 45 -4.76 -4.85 -10.23
C LYS A 45 -3.46 -4.49 -10.94
#